data_AF-A0A924JMZ1-F1
#
_entry.id   AF-A0A924JMZ1-F1
#
_cell.length_a   1.000
_cell.length_b   1.000
_cell.length_c   1.000
_cell.angle_alpha   90.00
_cell.angle_beta   90.00
_cell.angle_gamma   90.00
#
_symmetry.space_group_name_H-M   'P 1'
#
loop_
_entity.id
_entity.type
_entity.pdbx_description
1 polymer ?
#
loop_
_entity_poly.entity_id
_entity_poly.type
_entity_poly.pdbx_seq_one_letter_code
_entity_poly.pdbx_strand_id
1 'polypeptide(L)'
;MKNSTEARRQVNNELKTRSHNMQVKKVLEHHTPQEVQNELSIDFYCECSSESCNARVPMSFEEYDDLHSTPARFVLAVGHESPMVEKVTSTDEGLIVVDKYSL
;
A
#
# COMPACT_ATOMS: atom_id res chain seq x y z
N MET A 1 8.16 -20.96 -16.99
CA MET A 1 9.06 -20.79 -15.83
C MET A 1 9.59 -19.37 -15.62
N LYS A 2 9.36 -18.39 -16.53
CA LYS A 2 9.74 -16.97 -16.31
C LYS A 2 8.89 -16.26 -15.25
N ASN A 3 7.62 -16.68 -15.10
CA ASN A 3 6.62 -16.00 -14.26
C ASN A 3 6.88 -16.06 -12.75
N SER A 4 7.56 -17.08 -12.22
CA SER A 4 7.74 -17.22 -10.75
C SER A 4 8.81 -16.32 -10.17
N THR A 5 9.88 -16.04 -10.92
CA THR A 5 10.96 -15.12 -10.49
C THR A 5 10.49 -13.67 -10.54
N GLU A 6 9.75 -13.30 -11.58
CA GLU A 6 9.18 -11.95 -11.73
C GLU A 6 8.10 -11.68 -10.67
N ALA A 7 7.18 -12.63 -10.43
CA ALA A 7 6.19 -12.50 -9.37
C ALA A 7 6.82 -12.35 -7.98
N ARG A 8 7.88 -13.12 -7.68
CA ARG A 8 8.64 -12.97 -6.42
C ARG A 8 9.31 -11.61 -6.31
N ARG A 9 9.89 -11.09 -7.41
CA ARG A 9 10.47 -9.74 -7.42
C ARG A 9 9.41 -8.68 -7.15
N GLN A 10 8.23 -8.83 -7.75
CA GLN A 10 7.11 -7.91 -7.52
C GLN A 10 6.71 -7.88 -6.04
N VAL A 11 6.46 -9.05 -5.43
CA VAL A 11 6.14 -9.14 -3.99
C VAL A 11 7.23 -8.53 -3.11
N ASN A 12 8.51 -8.79 -3.41
CA ASN A 12 9.61 -8.22 -2.63
C ASN A 12 9.67 -6.69 -2.71
N ASN A 13 9.35 -6.10 -3.86
CA ASN A 13 9.34 -4.66 -4.03
C ASN A 13 8.19 -4.02 -3.23
N GLU A 14 7.03 -4.67 -3.21
CA GLU A 14 5.86 -4.18 -2.49
C GLU A 14 6.08 -4.25 -0.97
N LEU A 15 6.69 -5.33 -0.47
CA LEU A 15 7.08 -5.44 0.94
C LEU A 15 8.09 -4.36 1.37
N LYS A 16 9.01 -3.96 0.49
CA LYS A 16 9.92 -2.85 0.75
C LYS A 16 9.17 -1.53 0.87
N THR A 17 8.24 -1.27 -0.05
CA THR A 17 7.43 -0.03 -0.02
C THR A 17 6.53 0.01 1.21
N ARG A 18 5.89 -1.11 1.57
CA ARG A 18 5.10 -1.21 2.81
C ARG A 18 5.94 -0.91 4.04
N SER A 19 7.14 -1.48 4.13
CA SER A 19 8.07 -1.18 5.23
C SER A 19 8.43 0.31 5.29
N HIS A 20 8.57 0.97 4.15
CA HIS A 20 8.79 2.41 4.08
C HIS A 20 7.56 3.21 4.55
N ASN A 21 6.35 2.87 4.09
CA ASN A 21 5.11 3.49 4.54
C ASN A 21 4.90 3.32 6.06
N MET A 22 5.20 2.15 6.62
CA MET A 22 5.13 1.93 8.07
C MET A 22 6.07 2.85 8.85
N GLN A 23 7.26 3.16 8.32
CA GLN A 23 8.17 4.12 8.95
C GLN A 23 7.63 5.55 8.85
N VAL A 24 7.09 5.94 7.69
CA VAL A 24 6.42 7.23 7.49
C VAL A 24 5.26 7.38 8.47
N LYS A 25 4.37 6.39 8.55
CA LYS A 25 3.26 6.35 9.51
C LYS A 25 3.76 6.59 10.94
N LYS A 26 4.71 5.77 11.40
CA LYS A 26 5.21 5.84 12.77
C LYS A 26 5.77 7.21 13.14
N VAL A 27 6.50 7.85 12.21
CA VAL A 27 7.06 9.19 12.44
C VAL A 27 5.94 10.23 12.50
N LEU A 28 5.01 10.23 11.54
CA LEU A 28 3.95 11.23 11.47
C LEU A 28 2.96 11.07 12.63
N GLU A 29 2.54 9.84 12.94
CA GLU A 29 1.64 9.51 14.04
C GLU A 29 2.22 9.97 15.40
N HIS A 30 3.53 9.77 15.62
CA HIS A 30 4.19 10.23 16.85
C HIS A 30 4.19 11.75 17.04
N HIS A 31 4.22 12.52 15.94
CA HIS A 31 4.27 13.98 15.98
C HIS A 31 2.90 14.64 15.77
N THR A 32 1.85 13.86 15.53
CA THR A 32 0.50 14.37 15.32
C THR A 32 -0.30 14.24 16.63
N PRO A 33 -0.88 15.33 17.17
CA PRO A 33 -1.75 15.25 18.35
C PRO A 33 -2.91 14.28 18.12
N GLN A 34 -3.22 13.46 19.13
CA GLN A 34 -4.21 12.38 19.00
C GLN A 34 -5.59 12.91 18.60
N GLU A 35 -5.93 14.13 19.02
CA GLU A 35 -7.21 14.80 18.75
C GLU A 35 -7.45 15.07 17.26
N VAL A 36 -6.38 15.14 16.45
CA VAL A 36 -6.48 15.45 15.01
C VAL A 36 -6.05 14.31 14.10
N GLN A 37 -5.56 13.18 14.66
CA GLN A 37 -5.05 12.05 13.87
C GLN A 37 -6.11 11.45 12.92
N ASN A 38 -7.36 11.37 13.36
CA ASN A 38 -8.45 10.79 12.56
C ASN A 38 -8.95 11.73 11.46
N GLU A 39 -8.67 13.03 11.56
CA GLU A 39 -9.08 14.03 10.57
C GLU A 39 -7.98 14.30 9.54
N LEU A 40 -6.77 13.80 9.78
CA LEU A 40 -5.59 14.07 8.95
C LEU A 40 -5.47 13.04 7.83
N SER A 41 -5.47 13.53 6.58
CA SER A 41 -5.11 12.75 5.41
C SER A 41 -3.59 12.75 5.20
N ILE A 42 -3.01 11.57 5.07
CA ILE A 42 -1.58 11.34 4.88
C ILE A 42 -1.32 10.77 3.49
N ASP A 43 -0.34 11.34 2.79
CA ASP A 43 0.10 10.89 1.46
C ASP A 43 1.11 9.72 1.56
N PHE A 44 0.59 8.51 1.72
CA PHE A 44 1.42 7.31 1.66
C PHE A 44 1.92 7.03 0.24
N TYR A 45 3.04 6.32 0.10
CA TYR A 45 3.51 5.89 -1.21
C TYR A 45 2.62 4.75 -1.74
N CYS A 46 2.31 4.78 -3.03
CA CYS A 46 1.67 3.67 -3.73
C CYS A 46 2.51 2.39 -3.59
N GLU A 47 1.90 1.30 -3.13
CA GLU A 47 2.59 0.06 -2.79
C GLU A 47 2.69 -0.92 -3.97
N CYS A 48 2.69 -0.42 -5.21
CA CYS A 48 2.81 -1.26 -6.39
C CYS A 48 4.23 -1.81 -6.53
N SER A 49 4.38 -2.88 -7.31
CA SER A 49 5.69 -3.50 -7.56
C SER A 49 6.71 -2.68 -8.34
N SER A 50 6.33 -1.51 -8.86
CA SER A 50 7.22 -0.63 -9.62
C SER A 50 8.20 0.11 -8.72
N GLU A 51 9.50 -0.13 -8.92
CA GLU A 51 10.60 0.50 -8.16
C GLU A 51 10.75 2.00 -8.44
N SER A 52 10.19 2.49 -9.55
CA SER A 52 10.22 3.91 -9.93
C SER A 52 8.91 4.64 -9.59
N CYS A 53 7.97 3.97 -8.93
CA CYS A 53 6.71 4.59 -8.56
C CYS A 53 6.92 5.67 -7.48
N ASN A 54 6.38 6.85 -7.74
CA ASN A 54 6.35 7.96 -6.79
C ASN A 54 4.92 8.48 -6.55
N ALA A 55 3.91 7.71 -7.01
CA ALA A 55 2.52 8.07 -6.79
C ALA A 55 2.17 8.04 -5.29
N ARG A 56 1.23 8.90 -4.90
CA ARG A 56 0.74 9.00 -3.53
C ARG A 56 -0.68 8.48 -3.44
N VAL A 57 -0.99 7.88 -2.30
CA VAL A 57 -2.32 7.45 -1.94
C VAL A 57 -2.72 8.16 -0.64
N PRO A 58 -3.69 9.09 -0.68
CA PRO A 58 -4.18 9.76 0.51
C PRO A 58 -5.05 8.81 1.34
N MET A 59 -4.78 8.74 2.64
CA MET A 59 -5.61 8.03 3.63
C MET A 59 -5.26 8.46 5.06
N SER A 60 -6.14 8.18 6.01
CA SER A 60 -5.88 8.37 7.44
C SER A 60 -4.94 7.28 8.01
N PHE A 61 -4.48 7.47 9.25
CA PHE A 61 -3.73 6.44 9.97
C PHE A 61 -4.57 5.18 10.23
N GLU A 62 -5.85 5.35 10.55
CA GLU A 62 -6.79 4.27 10.85
C GLU A 62 -7.05 3.43 9.59
N GLU A 63 -7.32 4.09 8.45
CA GLU A 63 -7.48 3.42 7.16
C GLU A 63 -6.24 2.62 6.77
N TYR A 64 -5.04 3.20 6.99
CA TYR A 64 -3.79 2.49 6.73
C TYR A 64 -3.67 1.23 7.58
N ASP A 65 -3.93 1.31 8.90
CA ASP A 65 -3.83 0.17 9.80
C ASP A 65 -4.88 -0.91 9.50
N ASP A 66 -6.12 -0.51 9.23
CA ASP A 66 -7.23 -1.41 8.91
C ASP A 66 -6.95 -2.21 7.63
N LEU A 67 -6.46 -1.54 6.58
CA LEU A 67 -6.03 -2.21 5.35
C LEU A 67 -4.89 -3.20 5.63
N HIS A 68 -3.93 -2.81 6.46
CA HIS A 68 -2.74 -3.61 6.72
C HIS A 68 -2.91 -4.70 7.80
N SER A 69 -4.08 -4.80 8.41
CA SER A 69 -4.49 -5.95 9.25
C SER A 69 -4.45 -7.28 8.47
N THR A 70 -4.58 -7.22 7.13
CA THR A 70 -4.45 -8.36 6.23
C THR A 70 -3.03 -8.41 5.65
N PRO A 71 -2.20 -9.44 5.94
CA PRO A 71 -0.79 -9.45 5.54
C PRO A 71 -0.55 -9.38 4.02
N ALA A 72 -1.46 -9.93 3.21
CA ALA A 72 -1.36 -9.98 1.75
C ALA A 72 -2.07 -8.81 1.04
N ARG A 73 -2.48 -7.78 1.78
CA ARG A 73 -3.18 -6.59 1.28
C ARG A 73 -2.22 -5.44 1.07
N PHE A 74 -2.42 -4.73 -0.05
CA PHE A 74 -1.66 -3.54 -0.44
C PHE A 74 -2.57 -2.48 -1.02
N VAL A 75 -2.12 -1.23 -0.97
CA VAL A 75 -2.86 -0.09 -1.51
C VAL A 75 -2.11 0.59 -2.65
N LEU A 76 -2.80 0.77 -3.78
CA LEU A 76 -2.21 1.28 -5.01
C LEU A 76 -2.95 2.50 -5.52
N ALA A 77 -2.24 3.33 -6.28
CA ALA A 77 -2.88 4.31 -7.14
C ALA A 77 -3.70 3.59 -8.24
N VAL A 78 -4.78 4.21 -8.69
CA VAL A 78 -5.65 3.65 -9.74
C VAL A 78 -4.85 3.35 -11.01
N GLY A 79 -5.00 2.13 -11.55
CA GLY A 79 -4.30 1.68 -12.76
C GLY A 79 -2.90 1.12 -12.54
N HIS A 80 -2.44 1.04 -11.29
CA HIS A 80 -1.14 0.46 -10.94
C HIS A 80 -1.21 -1.03 -10.56
N GLU A 81 -2.39 -1.64 -10.67
CA GLU A 81 -2.57 -3.06 -10.41
C GLU A 81 -1.90 -3.97 -11.46
N SER A 82 -1.49 -5.15 -11.04
CA SER A 82 -0.96 -6.23 -11.85
C SER A 82 -1.85 -7.46 -11.72
N PRO A 83 -2.86 -7.62 -12.60
CA PRO A 83 -3.85 -8.71 -12.51
C PRO A 83 -3.26 -10.13 -12.52
N MET A 84 -2.00 -10.28 -12.92
CA MET A 84 -1.27 -11.54 -12.92
C MET A 84 -0.90 -12.06 -11.53
N VAL A 85 -0.78 -11.18 -10.53
CA VAL A 85 -0.26 -11.52 -9.19
C VAL A 85 -1.20 -11.11 -8.05
N GLU A 86 -2.22 -10.32 -8.35
CA GLU A 86 -3.15 -9.79 -7.34
C GLU A 86 -4.56 -9.63 -7.88
N LYS A 87 -5.49 -9.45 -6.95
CA LYS A 87 -6.90 -9.20 -7.22
C LYS A 87 -7.32 -7.90 -6.54
N VAL A 88 -8.00 -7.04 -7.28
CA VAL A 88 -8.66 -5.85 -6.73
C VAL A 88 -9.82 -6.28 -5.82
N THR A 89 -9.82 -5.81 -4.58
CA THR A 89 -10.85 -6.09 -3.57
C THR A 89 -11.70 -4.88 -3.24
N SER A 90 -11.18 -3.68 -3.45
CA SER A 90 -11.92 -2.42 -3.35
C SER A 90 -11.39 -1.39 -4.33
N THR A 91 -12.28 -0.53 -4.80
CA THR A 91 -11.97 0.67 -5.59
C THR A 91 -12.70 1.84 -4.96
N ASP A 92 -11.98 2.89 -4.61
CA ASP A 92 -12.55 4.14 -4.10
C ASP A 92 -11.99 5.33 -4.90
N GLU A 93 -12.51 6.53 -4.69
CA GLU A 93 -12.04 7.74 -5.35
C GLU A 93 -10.58 8.05 -4.96
N GLY A 94 -9.65 7.60 -5.80
CA GLY A 94 -8.22 7.92 -5.71
C GLY A 94 -7.31 6.73 -5.41
N LEU A 95 -7.86 5.56 -5.07
CA LEU A 95 -7.06 4.38 -4.74
C LEU A 95 -7.76 3.06 -5.06
N ILE A 96 -6.96 2.01 -5.13
CA ILE A 96 -7.43 0.63 -5.19
C ILE A 96 -6.74 -0.20 -4.10
N VAL A 97 -7.50 -1.15 -3.57
CA VAL A 97 -6.99 -2.14 -2.60
C VAL A 97 -6.87 -3.46 -3.32
N VAL A 98 -5.73 -4.12 -3.17
CA VAL A 98 -5.44 -5.41 -3.79
C VAL A 98 -5.04 -6.45 -2.76
N ASP A 99 -5.47 -7.68 -2.97
CA ASP A 99 -5.02 -8.85 -2.22
C ASP A 99 -4.19 -9.75 -3.15
N LYS A 100 -3.04 -10.24 -2.67
CA LYS A 100 -2.18 -11.16 -3.41
C LYS A 100 -2.76 -12.56 -3.45
N TYR A 101 -2.63 -13.24 -4.60
CA TYR A 101 -3.14 -14.61 -4.74
C TYR A 101 -2.43 -15.63 -3.83
N SER A 102 -1.18 -15.35 -3.47
CA SER A 102 -0.39 -16.16 -2.55
C SER A 102 0.79 -15.33 -2.02
N LEU A 103 0.74 -15.00 -0.73
CA LEU A 103 1.85 -14.43 0.05
C LEU A 103 2.15 -15.35 1.24
#